data_AF-A0A9W8I641-F1
#
_entry.id   AF-A0A9W8I641-F1
#
_cell.length_a   1.000
_cell.length_b   1.000
_cell.length_c   1.000
_cell.angle_alpha   90.00
_cell.angle_beta   90.00
_cell.angle_gamma   90.00
#
_symmetry.space_group_name_H-M   'P 1'
#
loop_
_entity.id
_entity.type
_entity.pdbx_description
1 polymer ?
#
loop_
_entity_poly.entity_id
_entity_poly.type
_entity_poly.pdbx_seq_one_letter_code
_entity_poly.pdbx_strand_id
1 'polypeptide(L)'
;MQPKSPAHNSTSIREDEAVRRTTWILRQLYIREHNWFQARTPEQVALLTQQGQLSLNEQLHYGEIAFLLLRLKPCTIIDFAGDRKQLENYIGQVITPTLRELNSVGALNLCNPRNCAESTGACYPRSFNLACTKITGSLKSPQVDSWTGSYVVYDDKWNESVDWVKDNLLNSNKSFITEDELARGLDYPGSIPKTPEDMRCIVPVSYLGRMKSESGEWLSDRWECLTSFVVLQKELPQTALHRIRYQAIKMFDIEMQVNMDTSMIDEFPSASNT
;
A
#
# COMPACT_ATOMS: atom_id res chain seq x y z
N MET A 1 -27.66 -30.48 34.09
CA MET A 1 -26.35 -30.64 33.42
C MET A 1 -26.31 -29.65 32.26
N GLN A 2 -25.56 -28.56 32.37
CA GLN A 2 -25.34 -27.65 31.24
C GLN A 2 -24.33 -28.30 30.27
N PRO A 3 -24.51 -28.18 28.94
CA PRO A 3 -23.56 -28.72 27.99
C PRO A 3 -22.28 -27.89 28.04
N LYS A 4 -21.15 -28.56 28.28
CA LYS A 4 -19.82 -27.98 28.13
C LYS A 4 -19.65 -27.57 26.66
N SER A 5 -19.52 -26.28 26.41
CA SER A 5 -19.10 -25.77 25.10
C SER A 5 -17.78 -26.43 24.68
N PRO A 6 -17.64 -26.84 23.41
CA PRO A 6 -16.42 -27.44 22.92
C PRO A 6 -15.28 -26.42 23.04
N ALA A 7 -14.18 -26.84 23.66
CA ALA A 7 -12.97 -26.05 23.72
C ALA A 7 -12.50 -25.80 22.28
N HIS A 8 -12.62 -24.55 21.80
CA HIS A 8 -11.91 -24.12 20.61
C HIS A 8 -10.42 -24.26 20.92
N ASN A 9 -9.80 -25.33 20.38
CA ASN A 9 -8.35 -25.45 20.33
C ASN A 9 -7.82 -24.31 19.46
N SER A 10 -7.58 -23.15 20.07
CA SER A 10 -6.96 -22.03 19.39
C SER A 10 -5.50 -22.39 19.17
N THR A 11 -5.13 -22.71 17.93
CA THR A 11 -3.75 -23.01 17.57
C THR A 11 -2.89 -21.77 17.80
N SER A 12 -1.99 -21.83 18.78
CA SER A 12 -1.04 -20.76 19.04
C SER A 12 0.20 -20.87 18.14
N ILE A 13 0.75 -19.75 17.69
CA ILE A 13 1.92 -19.65 16.82
C ILE A 13 2.99 -18.77 17.47
N ARG A 14 4.27 -19.12 17.27
CA ARG A 14 5.39 -18.29 17.74
C ARG A 14 5.56 -17.04 16.86
N GLU A 15 6.15 -15.99 17.41
CA GLU A 15 6.38 -14.73 16.68
C GLU A 15 7.20 -14.94 15.40
N ASP A 16 8.30 -15.69 15.48
CA ASP A 16 9.19 -15.98 14.36
C ASP A 16 8.49 -16.76 13.24
N GLU A 17 7.67 -17.73 13.62
CA GLU A 17 6.86 -18.50 12.67
C GLU A 17 5.79 -17.64 11.99
N ALA A 18 5.17 -16.70 12.72
CA ALA A 18 4.22 -15.75 12.13
C ALA A 18 4.89 -14.76 11.17
N VAL A 19 6.11 -14.30 11.47
CA VAL A 19 6.93 -13.50 10.54
C VAL A 19 7.26 -14.31 9.30
N ARG A 20 7.78 -15.53 9.47
CA ARG A 20 8.16 -16.41 8.35
C ARG A 20 7.02 -16.65 7.39
N ARG A 21 5.84 -17.04 7.90
CA ARG A 21 4.66 -17.30 7.06
C ARG A 21 4.18 -16.05 6.31
N THR A 22 4.10 -14.91 6.99
CA THR A 22 3.67 -13.67 6.33
C THR A 22 4.67 -13.20 5.28
N THR A 23 5.98 -13.29 5.55
CA THR A 23 7.00 -13.00 4.52
C THR A 23 6.83 -13.90 3.31
N TRP A 24 6.61 -15.21 3.51
CA TRP A 24 6.36 -16.14 2.41
C TRP A 24 5.10 -15.76 1.61
N ILE A 25 4.00 -15.39 2.27
CA ILE A 25 2.76 -14.96 1.59
C ILE A 25 2.97 -13.66 0.81
N LEU A 26 3.67 -12.67 1.38
CA LEU A 26 4.01 -11.42 0.68
C LEU A 26 4.89 -11.68 -0.56
N ARG A 27 5.79 -12.67 -0.49
CA ARG A 27 6.54 -13.13 -1.66
C ARG A 27 5.62 -13.75 -2.71
N GLN A 28 4.65 -14.58 -2.31
CA GLN A 28 3.68 -15.13 -3.24
C GLN A 28 2.82 -14.04 -3.88
N LEU A 29 2.47 -12.99 -3.13
CA LEU A 29 1.81 -11.80 -3.67
C LEU A 29 2.65 -11.17 -4.77
N TYR A 30 3.91 -10.82 -4.49
CA TYR A 30 4.84 -10.26 -5.48
C TYR A 30 4.89 -11.11 -6.76
N ILE A 31 5.02 -12.44 -6.63
CA ILE A 31 5.05 -13.36 -7.77
C ILE A 31 3.72 -13.35 -8.54
N ARG A 32 2.58 -13.38 -7.84
CA ARG A 32 1.25 -13.34 -8.44
C ARG A 32 1.01 -12.04 -9.20
N GLU A 33 1.43 -10.91 -8.64
CA GLU A 33 1.34 -9.61 -9.30
C GLU A 33 2.14 -9.61 -10.60
N HIS A 34 3.42 -9.99 -10.55
CA HIS A 34 4.26 -10.06 -11.75
C HIS A 34 3.69 -10.98 -12.81
N ASN A 35 3.27 -12.20 -12.43
CA ASN A 35 2.68 -13.14 -13.37
C ASN A 35 1.38 -12.59 -13.99
N TRP A 36 0.57 -11.88 -13.19
CA TRP A 36 -0.66 -11.26 -13.67
C TRP A 36 -0.38 -10.15 -14.69
N PHE A 37 0.59 -9.27 -14.40
CA PHE A 37 1.02 -8.21 -15.31
C PHE A 37 1.66 -8.76 -16.60
N GLN A 38 2.52 -9.79 -16.50
CA GLN A 38 3.15 -10.43 -17.66
C GLN A 38 2.14 -11.13 -18.58
N ALA A 39 1.00 -11.55 -18.04
CA ALA A 39 -0.07 -12.17 -18.82
C ALA A 39 -0.97 -11.15 -19.55
N ARG A 40 -0.72 -9.84 -19.41
CA ARG A 40 -1.51 -8.78 -20.09
C ARG A 40 -1.02 -8.59 -21.53
N THR A 41 -1.95 -8.25 -22.42
CA THR A 41 -1.60 -7.83 -23.80
C THR A 41 -0.94 -6.45 -23.78
N PRO A 42 -0.20 -6.06 -24.83
CA PRO A 42 0.40 -4.73 -24.92
C PRO A 42 -0.61 -3.58 -24.72
N GLU A 43 -1.84 -3.73 -25.23
CA GLU A 43 -2.91 -2.73 -25.09
C GLU A 43 -3.38 -2.62 -23.64
N GLN A 44 -3.49 -3.75 -22.95
CA GLN A 44 -3.87 -3.79 -21.54
C GLN A 44 -2.76 -3.20 -20.67
N VAL A 45 -1.50 -3.52 -20.97
CA VAL A 45 -0.34 -2.90 -20.30
C VAL A 45 -0.38 -1.39 -20.49
N ALA A 46 -0.58 -0.90 -21.71
CA ALA A 46 -0.66 0.53 -21.99
C ALA A 46 -1.79 1.23 -21.21
N LEU A 47 -2.94 0.57 -20.99
CA LEU A 47 -4.00 1.12 -20.15
C LEU A 47 -3.59 1.16 -18.67
N LEU A 48 -2.99 0.09 -18.16
CA LEU A 48 -2.54 -0.02 -16.76
C LEU A 48 -1.43 0.98 -16.43
N THR A 49 -0.55 1.26 -17.39
CA THR A 49 0.58 2.18 -17.23
C THR A 49 0.24 3.62 -17.59
N GLN A 50 -1.04 3.94 -17.85
CA GLN A 50 -1.45 5.27 -18.31
C GLN A 50 -0.64 5.73 -19.53
N GLN A 51 -0.56 4.87 -20.55
CA GLN A 51 0.23 5.06 -21.76
C GLN A 51 1.74 5.22 -21.51
N GLY A 52 2.25 4.56 -20.46
CA GLY A 52 3.67 4.58 -20.09
C GLY A 52 4.07 5.69 -19.12
N GLN A 53 3.11 6.48 -18.61
CA GLN A 53 3.38 7.46 -17.54
C GLN A 53 3.79 6.79 -16.22
N LEU A 54 3.33 5.55 -15.98
CA LEU A 54 3.69 4.75 -14.81
C LEU A 54 4.39 3.48 -15.24
N SER A 55 5.45 3.08 -14.55
CA SER A 55 6.05 1.77 -14.77
C SER A 55 5.19 0.67 -14.15
N LEU A 56 5.25 -0.54 -14.71
CA LEU A 56 4.54 -1.70 -14.11
C LEU A 56 5.03 -2.03 -12.70
N ASN A 57 6.29 -1.72 -12.38
CA ASN A 57 6.85 -1.95 -11.06
C ASN A 57 6.24 -1.01 -10.00
N GLU A 58 5.78 0.17 -10.40
CA GLU A 58 5.07 1.11 -9.52
C GLU A 58 3.60 0.71 -9.30
N GLN A 59 3.10 -0.26 -10.08
CA GLN A 59 1.74 -0.81 -9.94
C GLN A 59 1.69 -2.03 -9.00
N LEU A 60 2.82 -2.43 -8.41
CA LEU A 60 2.90 -3.54 -7.48
C LEU A 60 2.48 -3.10 -6.06
N HIS A 61 1.56 -3.83 -5.46
CA HIS A 61 0.92 -3.51 -4.18
C HIS A 61 1.46 -4.35 -3.00
N TYR A 62 2.38 -5.30 -3.22
CA TYR A 62 2.95 -6.10 -2.12
C TYR A 62 3.61 -5.27 -1.02
N GLY A 63 4.31 -4.17 -1.37
CA GLY A 63 4.88 -3.24 -0.41
C GLY A 63 3.81 -2.51 0.39
N GLU A 64 2.79 -2.00 -0.30
CA GLU A 64 1.65 -1.32 0.32
C GLU A 64 0.86 -2.21 1.28
N ILE A 65 0.64 -3.49 0.93
CA ILE A 65 0.00 -4.46 1.81
C ILE A 65 0.90 -4.79 3.00
N ALA A 66 2.22 -4.87 2.81
CA ALA A 66 3.13 -5.04 3.93
C ALA A 66 3.06 -3.88 4.93
N PHE A 67 3.05 -2.63 4.46
CA PHE A 67 2.93 -1.45 5.32
C PHE A 67 1.63 -1.45 6.15
N LEU A 68 0.53 -1.90 5.56
CA LEU A 68 -0.75 -2.08 6.25
C LEU A 68 -0.66 -3.14 7.36
N LEU A 69 -0.03 -4.30 7.11
CA LEU A 69 0.16 -5.36 8.11
C LEU A 69 0.93 -4.85 9.34
N LEU A 70 1.83 -3.90 9.14
CA LEU A 70 2.67 -3.32 10.19
C LEU A 70 2.04 -2.14 10.93
N ARG A 71 0.80 -1.75 10.59
CA ARG A 71 0.14 -0.52 11.07
C ARG A 71 0.94 0.75 10.81
N LEU A 72 1.65 0.78 9.68
CA LEU A 72 2.33 2.00 9.26
C LEU A 72 1.34 2.97 8.62
N LYS A 73 0.38 2.43 7.87
CA LYS A 73 -0.63 3.23 7.17
C LYS A 73 -2.04 2.63 7.31
N PRO A 74 -3.07 3.46 7.50
CA PRO A 74 -4.45 2.99 7.68
C PRO A 74 -5.00 2.12 6.55
N CYS A 75 -4.67 2.42 5.30
CA CYS A 75 -5.22 1.67 4.16
C CYS A 75 -4.34 1.74 2.90
N THR A 76 -4.73 0.95 1.90
CA THR A 76 -4.22 1.00 0.53
C THR A 76 -5.41 1.13 -0.43
N ILE A 77 -5.36 2.06 -1.36
CA ILE A 77 -6.32 2.13 -2.47
C ILE A 77 -5.67 1.44 -3.67
N ILE A 78 -6.43 0.56 -4.32
CA ILE A 78 -6.06 -0.14 -5.55
C ILE A 78 -6.94 0.40 -6.66
N ASP A 79 -6.30 1.06 -7.62
CA ASP A 79 -6.97 1.72 -8.73
C ASP A 79 -6.16 1.57 -10.03
N PHE A 80 -6.85 1.29 -11.13
CA PHE A 80 -6.26 1.23 -12.47
C PHE A 80 -6.93 2.27 -13.40
N ALA A 81 -7.02 3.52 -12.95
CA ALA A 81 -7.37 4.70 -13.76
C ALA A 81 -8.52 4.51 -14.75
N GLY A 82 -9.58 3.81 -14.34
CA GLY A 82 -10.79 3.59 -15.15
C GLY A 82 -10.91 2.22 -15.83
N ASP A 83 -9.87 1.37 -15.89
CA ASP A 83 -10.03 -0.02 -16.33
C ASP A 83 -10.57 -0.91 -15.20
N ARG A 84 -11.88 -0.74 -14.94
CA ARG A 84 -12.59 -1.46 -13.89
C ARG A 84 -12.61 -2.98 -14.12
N LYS A 85 -12.55 -3.42 -15.38
CA LYS A 85 -12.56 -4.86 -15.71
C LYS A 85 -11.23 -5.52 -15.35
N GLN A 86 -10.12 -4.89 -15.70
CA GLN A 86 -8.80 -5.36 -15.28
C GLN A 86 -8.65 -5.30 -13.77
N LEU A 87 -9.11 -4.22 -13.14
CA LEU A 87 -9.08 -4.09 -11.69
C LEU A 87 -9.87 -5.22 -11.00
N GLU A 88 -11.11 -5.48 -11.41
CA GLU A 88 -11.90 -6.59 -10.85
C GLU A 88 -11.22 -7.95 -11.05
N ASN A 89 -10.59 -8.16 -12.20
CA ASN A 89 -9.83 -9.37 -12.47
C ASN A 89 -8.61 -9.51 -11.54
N TYR A 90 -7.84 -8.43 -11.37
CA TYR A 90 -6.68 -8.36 -10.47
C TYR A 90 -7.09 -8.59 -9.01
N ILE A 91 -8.16 -7.95 -8.55
CA ILE A 91 -8.70 -8.16 -7.20
C ILE A 91 -9.10 -9.64 -6.99
N GLY A 92 -9.75 -10.25 -7.96
CA GLY A 92 -10.21 -11.64 -7.87
C GLY A 92 -9.09 -12.67 -7.93
N GLN A 93 -8.08 -12.45 -8.79
CA GLN A 93 -7.01 -13.43 -9.04
C GLN A 93 -5.77 -13.25 -8.16
N VAL A 94 -5.51 -12.03 -7.68
CA VAL A 94 -4.25 -11.68 -7.00
C VAL A 94 -4.51 -11.27 -5.55
N ILE A 95 -5.31 -10.23 -5.33
CA ILE A 95 -5.52 -9.66 -3.98
C ILE A 95 -6.33 -10.61 -3.10
N THR A 96 -7.53 -11.02 -3.52
CA THR A 96 -8.45 -11.81 -2.69
C THR A 96 -7.84 -13.13 -2.20
N PRO A 97 -7.16 -13.94 -3.04
CA PRO A 97 -6.50 -15.16 -2.57
C PRO A 97 -5.39 -14.88 -1.56
N THR A 98 -4.61 -13.81 -1.78
CA THR A 98 -3.54 -13.40 -0.88
C THR A 98 -4.08 -12.94 0.47
N LEU A 99 -5.14 -12.12 0.51
CA LEU A 99 -5.75 -11.69 1.76
C LEU A 99 -6.29 -12.87 2.56
N ARG A 100 -6.85 -13.90 1.89
CA ARG A 100 -7.30 -15.13 2.57
C ARG A 100 -6.13 -15.84 3.26
N GLU A 101 -4.99 -15.97 2.58
CA GLU A 101 -3.78 -16.57 3.16
C GLU A 101 -3.24 -15.74 4.33
N LEU A 102 -3.14 -14.42 4.17
CA LEU A 102 -2.70 -13.52 5.23
C LEU A 102 -3.64 -13.61 6.44
N ASN A 103 -4.95 -13.55 6.24
CA ASN A 103 -5.94 -13.62 7.32
C ASN A 103 -5.91 -14.96 8.05
N SER A 104 -5.51 -16.06 7.37
CA SER A 104 -5.27 -17.33 8.04
C SER A 104 -4.14 -17.26 9.07
N VAL A 105 -3.11 -16.44 8.83
CA VAL A 105 -2.04 -16.15 9.79
C VAL A 105 -2.53 -15.17 10.86
N GLY A 106 -3.21 -14.09 10.45
CA GLY A 106 -3.74 -13.07 11.35
C GLY A 106 -4.81 -13.55 12.35
N ALA A 107 -5.44 -14.69 12.07
CA ALA A 107 -6.38 -15.37 12.96
C ALA A 107 -5.72 -16.25 14.03
N LEU A 108 -4.42 -16.55 13.91
CA LEU A 108 -3.71 -17.36 14.90
C LEU A 108 -3.39 -16.55 16.16
N ASN A 109 -3.42 -17.22 17.31
CA ASN A 109 -3.04 -16.61 18.58
C ASN A 109 -1.51 -16.59 18.71
N LEU A 110 -0.91 -15.43 18.96
CA LEU A 110 0.53 -15.35 19.19
C LEU A 110 0.88 -15.84 20.58
N CYS A 111 1.90 -16.69 20.68
CA CYS A 111 2.55 -17.00 21.96
C CYS A 111 3.24 -15.73 22.47
N ASN A 112 2.75 -15.15 23.57
CA ASN A 112 3.21 -13.88 24.13
C ASN A 112 3.01 -12.69 23.18
N PRO A 113 1.76 -12.25 22.94
CA PRO A 113 1.51 -11.12 22.06
C PRO A 113 2.20 -9.87 22.62
N ARG A 114 2.96 -9.17 21.77
CA ARG A 114 3.37 -7.81 22.09
C ARG A 114 2.12 -6.97 22.33
N ASN A 115 2.17 -6.09 23.33
CA ASN A 115 1.13 -5.09 23.50
C ASN A 115 1.24 -4.04 22.39
N CYS A 116 0.67 -4.34 21.23
CA CYS A 116 0.61 -3.45 20.07
C CYS A 116 -0.35 -2.28 20.26
N ALA A 117 -1.12 -2.24 21.36
CA ALA A 117 -2.11 -1.19 21.59
C ALA A 117 -1.48 0.16 21.97
N GLU A 118 -0.24 0.15 22.48
CA GLU A 118 0.43 1.35 23.01
C GLU A 118 1.58 1.86 22.09
N SER A 119 1.86 1.14 21.00
CA SER A 119 2.94 1.46 20.06
C SER A 119 2.45 2.39 18.96
N THR A 120 2.95 3.61 18.92
CA THR A 120 2.82 4.53 17.77
C THR A 120 3.73 4.14 16.59
N GLY A 121 4.56 3.11 16.76
CA GLY A 121 5.45 2.56 15.73
C GLY A 121 4.94 1.27 15.10
N ALA A 122 5.67 0.79 14.09
CA ALA A 122 5.37 -0.47 13.42
C ALA A 122 5.16 -1.62 14.43
N CYS A 123 4.01 -2.30 14.35
CA CYS A 123 3.72 -3.41 15.24
C CYS A 123 3.44 -4.69 14.47
N TYR A 124 4.38 -5.63 14.52
CA TYR A 124 4.26 -6.95 13.91
C TYR A 124 5.25 -7.93 14.58
N PRO A 125 4.90 -9.22 14.75
CA PRO A 125 3.62 -9.85 14.41
C PRO A 125 2.49 -9.43 15.35
N ARG A 126 1.25 -9.47 14.84
CA ARG A 126 0.03 -9.14 15.58
C ARG A 126 -1.15 -9.88 14.99
N SER A 127 -2.29 -9.87 15.70
CA SER A 127 -3.56 -10.26 15.06
C SER A 127 -4.04 -9.13 14.13
N PHE A 128 -4.59 -9.52 12.99
CA PHE A 128 -5.17 -8.65 11.98
C PHE A 128 -6.28 -9.41 11.24
N ASN A 129 -7.08 -8.71 10.47
CA ASN A 129 -7.92 -9.30 9.43
C ASN A 129 -8.17 -8.26 8.33
N LEU A 130 -7.51 -8.48 7.19
CA LEU A 130 -7.53 -7.56 6.07
C LEU A 130 -8.83 -7.72 5.28
N ALA A 131 -9.52 -6.61 5.06
CA ALA A 131 -10.69 -6.52 4.21
C ALA A 131 -10.34 -5.80 2.90
N CYS A 132 -10.96 -6.20 1.80
CA CYS A 132 -10.90 -5.51 0.52
C CYS A 132 -12.32 -5.15 0.11
N THR A 133 -12.63 -3.85 0.03
CA THR A 133 -13.99 -3.36 -0.22
C THR A 133 -14.00 -2.42 -1.42
N LYS A 134 -14.98 -2.59 -2.31
CA LYS A 134 -15.18 -1.71 -3.46
C LYS A 134 -15.78 -0.38 -2.99
N ILE A 135 -15.20 0.72 -3.44
CA ILE A 135 -15.76 2.07 -3.26
C ILE A 135 -16.95 2.21 -4.21
N THR A 136 -18.16 2.34 -3.65
CA THR A 136 -19.42 2.42 -4.42
C THR A 136 -20.02 3.81 -4.46
N GLY A 137 -19.65 4.69 -3.53
CA GLY A 137 -20.08 6.09 -3.50
C GLY A 137 -19.40 6.90 -4.61
N SER A 138 -20.08 7.98 -5.04
CA SER A 138 -19.55 8.96 -6.00
C SER A 138 -18.53 9.88 -5.32
N LEU A 139 -17.35 9.32 -5.02
CA LEU A 139 -16.25 10.00 -4.35
C LEU A 139 -15.23 10.50 -5.37
N LYS A 140 -14.75 11.73 -5.20
CA LYS A 140 -13.66 12.33 -5.99
C LYS A 140 -12.62 12.98 -5.08
N SER A 141 -11.43 13.25 -5.60
CA SER A 141 -10.38 14.05 -4.95
C SER A 141 -9.81 15.08 -5.94
N PRO A 142 -8.95 16.01 -5.51
CA PRO A 142 -8.34 16.98 -6.42
C PRO A 142 -7.65 16.40 -7.66
N GLN A 143 -7.01 15.23 -7.55
CA GLN A 143 -6.31 14.59 -8.68
C GLN A 143 -7.09 13.45 -9.36
N VAL A 144 -8.20 12.99 -8.77
CA VAL A 144 -8.96 11.83 -9.27
C VAL A 144 -10.44 12.17 -9.35
N ASP A 145 -10.94 12.24 -10.59
CA ASP A 145 -12.32 12.62 -10.89
C ASP A 145 -13.35 11.63 -10.32
N SER A 146 -12.99 10.36 -10.18
CA SER A 146 -13.86 9.35 -9.59
C SER A 146 -13.10 8.14 -9.04
N TRP A 147 -13.17 7.97 -7.73
CA TRP A 147 -12.77 6.76 -7.00
C TRP A 147 -13.84 5.65 -7.08
N THR A 148 -14.98 5.92 -7.73
CA THR A 148 -16.06 4.93 -7.84
C THR A 148 -15.58 3.71 -8.60
N GLY A 149 -15.67 2.55 -7.96
CA GLY A 149 -15.25 1.27 -8.50
C GLY A 149 -13.80 0.89 -8.20
N SER A 150 -13.02 1.77 -7.58
CA SER A 150 -11.72 1.45 -6.97
C SER A 150 -11.92 0.54 -5.75
N TYR A 151 -10.85 -0.08 -5.26
CA TYR A 151 -10.89 -0.93 -4.07
C TYR A 151 -10.03 -0.35 -2.96
N VAL A 152 -10.51 -0.42 -1.72
CA VAL A 152 -9.70 -0.13 -0.54
C VAL A 152 -9.40 -1.42 0.21
N VAL A 153 -8.12 -1.61 0.56
CA VAL A 153 -7.65 -2.65 1.46
C VAL A 153 -7.32 -2.01 2.81
N TYR A 154 -7.85 -2.58 3.89
CA TYR A 154 -7.69 -2.07 5.25
C TYR A 154 -7.75 -3.21 6.27
N ASP A 155 -7.39 -2.94 7.52
CA ASP A 155 -7.40 -3.94 8.60
C ASP A 155 -8.61 -3.75 9.51
N ASP A 156 -9.55 -4.68 9.49
CA ASP A 156 -10.81 -4.56 10.22
C ASP A 156 -10.67 -4.73 11.74
N LYS A 157 -9.49 -5.14 12.22
CA LYS A 157 -9.13 -5.20 13.65
C LYS A 157 -8.41 -3.95 14.15
N TRP A 158 -8.18 -2.97 13.29
CA TRP A 158 -7.55 -1.70 13.67
C TRP A 158 -8.58 -0.58 13.58
N ASN A 159 -9.09 -0.15 14.74
CA ASN A 159 -10.18 0.83 14.81
C ASN A 159 -9.88 2.10 14.01
N GLU A 160 -8.68 2.67 14.12
CA GLU A 160 -8.31 3.87 13.36
C GLU A 160 -8.39 3.65 11.84
N SER A 161 -7.95 2.49 11.35
CA SER A 161 -8.07 2.09 9.95
C SER A 161 -9.53 1.97 9.52
N VAL A 162 -10.35 1.29 10.34
CA VAL A 162 -11.79 1.10 10.08
C VAL A 162 -12.54 2.42 10.07
N ASP A 163 -12.35 3.24 11.11
CA ASP A 163 -13.03 4.52 11.28
C ASP A 163 -12.65 5.45 10.15
N TRP A 164 -11.35 5.57 9.84
CA TRP A 164 -10.89 6.42 8.75
C TRP A 164 -11.45 5.95 7.40
N VAL A 165 -11.39 4.66 7.06
CA VAL A 165 -11.88 4.14 5.77
C VAL A 165 -13.39 4.29 5.65
N LYS A 166 -14.14 4.03 6.72
CA LYS A 166 -15.60 4.19 6.72
C LYS A 166 -16.00 5.63 6.54
N ASP A 167 -15.38 6.56 7.27
CA ASP A 167 -15.75 7.97 7.22
C ASP A 167 -15.33 8.65 5.91
N ASN A 168 -14.22 8.21 5.32
CA ASN A 168 -13.59 8.91 4.20
C ASN A 168 -13.81 8.25 2.83
N LEU A 169 -13.76 6.92 2.75
CA LEU A 169 -13.78 6.20 1.46
C LEU A 169 -15.09 5.42 1.23
N LEU A 170 -15.69 4.88 2.29
CA LEU A 170 -16.91 4.05 2.19
C LEU A 170 -18.19 4.78 2.61
N ASN A 171 -18.09 6.05 3.00
CA ASN A 171 -19.23 6.88 3.35
C ASN A 171 -19.98 7.32 2.09
N SER A 172 -21.16 6.77 1.84
CA SER A 172 -21.98 7.12 0.67
C SER A 172 -22.45 8.58 0.66
N ASN A 173 -22.42 9.27 1.80
CA ASN A 173 -22.76 10.69 1.91
C ASN A 173 -21.56 11.60 1.62
N LYS A 174 -20.34 11.06 1.55
CA LYS A 174 -19.14 11.82 1.25
C LYS A 174 -18.86 11.74 -0.25
N SER A 175 -18.92 12.88 -0.92
CA SER A 175 -18.67 13.00 -2.37
C SER A 175 -17.29 13.54 -2.72
N PHE A 176 -16.55 14.03 -1.73
CA PHE A 176 -15.23 14.62 -1.91
C PHE A 176 -14.30 14.26 -0.74
N ILE A 177 -13.07 13.87 -1.04
CA ILE A 177 -11.99 13.69 -0.07
C ILE A 177 -10.84 14.64 -0.42
N THR A 178 -10.33 15.37 0.57
CA THR A 178 -9.21 16.30 0.35
C THR A 178 -7.89 15.54 0.30
N GLU A 179 -6.84 16.18 -0.24
CA GLU A 179 -5.50 15.59 -0.25
C GLU A 179 -4.93 15.42 1.16
N ASP A 180 -5.19 16.35 2.07
CA ASP A 180 -4.77 16.22 3.47
C ASP A 180 -5.48 15.06 4.18
N GLU A 181 -6.72 14.73 3.78
CA GLU A 181 -7.40 13.53 4.23
C GLU A 181 -6.76 12.28 3.65
N LEU A 182 -6.57 12.23 2.32
CA LEU A 182 -5.92 11.11 1.64
C LEU A 182 -4.52 10.83 2.17
N ALA A 183 -3.71 11.87 2.35
CA ALA A 183 -2.35 11.76 2.86
C ALA A 183 -2.30 11.13 4.25
N ARG A 184 -3.29 11.42 5.12
CA ARG A 184 -3.41 10.75 6.42
C ARG A 184 -3.80 9.28 6.30
N GLY A 185 -4.75 8.95 5.42
CA GLY A 185 -5.21 7.56 5.24
C GLY A 185 -4.21 6.66 4.54
N LEU A 186 -3.39 7.24 3.67
CA LEU A 186 -2.36 6.55 2.89
C LEU A 186 -0.96 6.67 3.51
N ASP A 187 -0.83 7.46 4.59
CA ASP A 187 0.44 7.76 5.27
C ASP A 187 1.51 8.31 4.31
N TYR A 188 1.09 9.28 3.49
CA TYR A 188 1.92 9.89 2.47
C TYR A 188 2.58 11.18 3.00
N PRO A 189 3.92 11.28 3.00
CA PRO A 189 4.63 12.41 3.63
C PRO A 189 4.74 13.66 2.74
N GLY A 190 4.29 13.60 1.49
CA GLY A 190 4.38 14.69 0.52
C GLY A 190 3.12 15.54 0.45
N SER A 191 3.29 16.80 0.07
CA SER A 191 2.17 17.70 -0.24
C SER A 191 1.95 17.83 -1.75
N ILE A 192 0.69 17.98 -2.17
CA ILE A 192 0.40 18.42 -3.54
C ILE A 192 0.92 19.85 -3.72
N PRO A 193 1.64 20.14 -4.81
CA PRO A 193 2.10 21.49 -5.15
C PRO A 193 0.92 22.47 -5.28
N LYS A 194 1.00 23.63 -4.62
CA LYS A 194 -0.08 24.64 -4.61
C LYS A 194 0.24 25.87 -5.45
N THR A 195 1.51 26.04 -5.81
CA THR A 195 1.99 27.16 -6.63
C THR A 195 2.84 26.67 -7.80
N PRO A 196 3.01 27.49 -8.85
CA PRO A 196 3.96 27.19 -9.93
C PRO A 196 5.40 26.97 -9.42
N GLU A 197 5.80 27.63 -8.35
CA GLU A 197 7.10 27.43 -7.71
C GLU A 197 7.19 26.05 -7.04
N ASP A 198 6.13 25.63 -6.32
CA ASP A 198 6.07 24.28 -5.77
C ASP A 198 6.15 23.22 -6.88
N MET A 199 5.49 23.45 -8.03
CA MET A 199 5.56 22.55 -9.20
C MET A 199 6.98 22.33 -9.70
N ARG A 200 7.81 23.38 -9.70
CA ARG A 200 9.23 23.31 -10.11
C ARG A 200 10.13 22.62 -9.09
N CYS A 201 9.63 22.40 -7.88
CA CYS A 201 10.34 21.78 -6.78
C CYS A 201 9.81 20.38 -6.45
N ILE A 202 8.98 19.78 -7.31
CA ILE A 202 8.52 18.41 -7.13
C ILE A 202 9.69 17.45 -7.35
N VAL A 203 9.81 16.48 -6.46
CA VAL A 203 10.83 15.45 -6.49
C VAL A 203 10.13 14.09 -6.33
N PRO A 204 10.17 13.20 -7.34
CA PRO A 204 9.73 11.83 -7.17
C PRO A 204 10.65 11.06 -6.23
N VAL A 205 10.04 10.29 -5.33
CA VAL A 205 10.71 9.49 -4.31
C VAL A 205 10.14 8.08 -4.35
N SER A 206 11.03 7.09 -4.29
CA SER A 206 10.63 5.69 -4.15
C SER A 206 11.23 5.12 -2.87
N TYR A 207 10.44 4.33 -2.15
CA TYR A 207 10.99 3.42 -1.16
C TYR A 207 11.25 2.10 -1.86
N LEU A 208 12.52 1.74 -1.92
CA LEU A 208 12.96 0.48 -2.48
C LEU A 208 13.16 -0.51 -1.34
N GLY A 209 12.88 -1.78 -1.61
CA GLY A 209 13.14 -2.84 -0.65
C GLY A 209 13.71 -4.11 -1.23
N ARG A 210 14.40 -4.83 -0.36
CA ARG A 210 14.83 -6.21 -0.58
C ARG A 210 14.15 -7.09 0.45
N MET A 211 13.49 -8.16 0.01
CA MET A 211 12.79 -9.07 0.91
C MET A 211 13.75 -10.16 1.42
N LYS A 212 13.68 -10.45 2.72
CA LYS A 212 14.39 -11.61 3.29
C LYS A 212 13.65 -12.91 3.00
N SER A 213 14.40 -13.99 2.89
CA SER A 213 13.91 -15.35 2.84
C SER A 213 13.50 -15.79 4.25
N GLU A 214 12.92 -16.97 4.31
CA GLU A 214 12.63 -17.65 5.57
C GLU A 214 13.90 -17.97 6.39
N SER A 215 15.05 -18.16 5.72
CA SER A 215 16.36 -18.37 6.35
C SER A 215 17.01 -17.07 6.81
N GLY A 216 16.42 -15.91 6.51
CA GLY A 216 16.97 -14.59 6.81
C GLY A 216 17.98 -14.09 5.77
N GLU A 217 18.21 -14.85 4.69
CA GLU A 217 19.03 -14.47 3.54
C GLU A 217 18.26 -13.54 2.60
N TRP A 218 18.94 -12.71 1.82
CA TRP A 218 18.25 -11.86 0.84
C TRP A 218 17.75 -12.69 -0.34
N LEU A 219 16.47 -12.55 -0.70
CA LEU A 219 15.87 -13.30 -1.81
C LEU A 219 16.30 -12.77 -3.18
N SER A 220 16.75 -11.54 -3.23
CA SER A 220 17.20 -10.85 -4.43
C SER A 220 18.25 -9.82 -4.04
N ASP A 221 19.28 -9.70 -4.87
CA ASP A 221 20.21 -8.57 -4.81
C ASP A 221 19.59 -7.30 -5.40
N ARG A 222 18.45 -7.42 -6.09
CA ARG A 222 17.74 -6.30 -6.69
C ARG A 222 16.84 -5.63 -5.68
N TRP A 223 16.92 -4.31 -5.66
CA TRP A 223 16.01 -3.42 -4.97
C TRP A 223 14.74 -3.25 -5.79
N GLU A 224 13.60 -3.61 -5.21
CA GLU A 224 12.31 -3.53 -5.86
C GLU A 224 11.50 -2.37 -5.27
N CYS A 225 10.68 -1.70 -6.07
CA CYS A 225 9.83 -0.63 -5.57
C CYS A 225 8.78 -1.20 -4.59
N LEU A 226 8.69 -0.62 -3.39
CA LEU A 226 7.65 -0.94 -2.41
C LEU A 226 6.51 0.08 -2.44
N THR A 227 6.86 1.34 -2.66
CA THR A 227 5.96 2.48 -2.84
C THR A 227 6.72 3.60 -3.54
N SER A 228 6.02 4.38 -4.36
CA SER A 228 6.55 5.60 -4.96
C SER A 228 5.55 6.73 -4.83
N PHE A 229 6.07 7.94 -4.72
CA PHE A 229 5.27 9.13 -4.53
C PHE A 229 6.08 10.38 -4.83
N VAL A 230 5.44 11.55 -4.86
CA VAL A 230 6.12 12.82 -5.09
C VAL A 230 6.27 13.61 -3.80
N VAL A 231 7.26 14.48 -3.66
CA VAL A 231 7.35 15.40 -2.52
C VAL A 231 7.87 16.74 -3.01
N LEU A 232 7.64 17.80 -2.25
CA LEU A 232 8.36 19.04 -2.51
C LEU A 232 9.80 18.89 -2.02
N GLN A 233 10.77 19.50 -2.69
CA GLN A 233 12.20 19.40 -2.32
C GLN A 233 12.45 19.78 -0.86
N LYS A 234 11.70 20.76 -0.34
CA LYS A 234 11.73 21.21 1.07
C LYS A 234 11.26 20.13 2.06
N GLU A 235 10.55 19.10 1.59
CA GLU A 235 9.98 17.99 2.36
C GLU A 235 10.89 16.74 2.37
N LEU A 236 12.04 16.76 1.69
CA LEU A 236 12.98 15.64 1.71
C LEU A 236 13.46 15.27 3.14
N PRO A 237 13.77 16.23 4.05
CA PRO A 237 14.18 15.87 5.41
C PRO A 237 13.11 15.12 6.21
N GLN A 238 11.85 15.56 6.15
CA GLN A 238 10.73 14.86 6.82
C GLN A 238 10.46 13.49 6.17
N THR A 239 10.61 13.39 4.85
CA THR A 239 10.46 12.13 4.10
C THR A 239 11.55 11.11 4.47
N ALA A 240 12.77 11.57 4.76
CA ALA A 240 13.84 10.71 5.26
C ALA A 240 13.53 10.16 6.67
N LEU A 241 12.95 10.98 7.55
CA LEU A 241 12.47 10.53 8.87
C LEU A 241 11.30 9.57 8.75
N HIS A 242 10.36 9.84 7.83
CA HIS A 242 9.26 8.96 7.50
C HIS A 242 9.75 7.56 7.09
N ARG A 243 10.78 7.48 6.24
CA ARG A 243 11.41 6.21 5.86
C ARG A 243 11.95 5.42 7.06
N ILE A 244 12.55 6.08 8.05
CA ILE A 244 13.12 5.38 9.23
C ILE A 244 12.03 4.59 9.97
N ARG A 245 10.82 5.13 10.06
CA ARG A 245 9.66 4.41 10.63
C ARG A 245 9.34 3.13 9.84
N TYR A 246 9.52 3.17 8.52
CA TYR A 246 9.30 2.04 7.61
C TYR A 246 10.45 1.01 7.66
N GLN A 247 11.67 1.40 8.05
CA GLN A 247 12.77 0.46 8.27
C GLN A 247 12.57 -0.47 9.49
N ALA A 248 11.58 -0.19 10.35
CA ALA A 248 11.22 -1.08 11.45
C ALA A 248 10.68 -2.46 10.98
N ILE A 249 10.42 -2.60 9.69
CA ILE A 249 9.93 -3.83 9.08
C ILE A 249 11.06 -4.86 8.96
N LYS A 250 11.03 -5.89 9.81
CA LYS A 250 12.02 -6.99 9.74
C LYS A 250 12.00 -7.80 8.43
N MET A 251 10.92 -7.68 7.65
CA MET A 251 10.71 -8.42 6.40
C MET A 251 11.46 -7.82 5.21
N PHE A 252 11.81 -6.52 5.27
CA PHE A 252 12.46 -5.78 4.20
C PHE A 252 13.71 -5.06 4.70
N ASP A 253 14.74 -5.00 3.87
CA ASP A 253 15.64 -3.84 3.89
C ASP A 253 14.95 -2.71 3.16
N ILE A 254 14.98 -1.47 3.67
CA ILE A 254 14.32 -0.34 2.98
C ILE A 254 15.30 0.82 2.78
N GLU A 255 15.45 1.20 1.52
CA GLU A 255 16.18 2.39 1.07
C GLU A 255 15.22 3.41 0.46
N MET A 256 15.59 4.68 0.52
CA MET A 256 14.89 5.74 -0.19
C MET A 256 15.74 6.16 -1.38
N GLN A 257 15.14 6.12 -2.56
CA GLN A 257 15.71 6.67 -3.78
C GLN A 257 15.01 7.98 -4.11
N VAL A 258 15.82 9.01 -4.36
CA VAL A 258 15.35 10.28 -4.91
C VAL A 258 15.55 10.21 -6.41
N ASN A 259 14.46 10.15 -7.18
CA ASN A 259 14.52 10.05 -8.62
C ASN A 259 14.64 11.46 -9.20
N MET A 260 15.86 11.89 -9.50
CA MET A 260 16.09 13.14 -10.19
C MET A 260 15.82 12.93 -11.68
N ASP A 261 14.55 12.90 -12.06
CA ASP A 261 14.18 12.95 -13.47
C ASP A 261 14.24 14.39 -13.95
N THR A 262 15.32 14.74 -14.67
CA THR A 262 15.53 16.08 -15.23
C THR A 262 14.68 16.35 -16.47
N SER A 263 13.95 15.35 -16.99
CA SER A 263 13.16 15.49 -18.23
C SER A 263 11.88 16.32 -18.08
N MET A 264 11.36 16.49 -16.85
CA MET A 264 10.16 17.30 -16.58
C MET A 264 10.39 18.83 -16.62
N ILE A 265 11.62 19.28 -16.91
CA ILE A 265 11.94 20.72 -17.00
C ILE A 265 11.60 21.28 -18.40
N ASP A 266 11.47 20.44 -19.43
CA ASP A 266 11.40 20.88 -20.83
C ASP A 266 9.96 21.03 -21.40
N GLU A 267 8.90 20.72 -20.64
CA GLU A 267 7.50 20.83 -21.11
C GLU A 267 6.79 22.14 -20.69
N PHE A 268 7.50 23.27 -20.67
CA PHE A 268 6.82 24.57 -20.58
C PHE A 268 6.56 25.15 -21.98
N PRO A 269 5.31 25.48 -22.34
CA PRO A 269 5.06 26.33 -23.49
C PRO A 269 5.76 27.66 -23.21
N SER A 270 6.75 27.99 -24.03
CA SER A 270 7.34 29.32 -24.04
C SER A 270 6.19 30.32 -24.17
N ALA A 271 6.05 31.18 -23.16
CA ALA A 271 5.11 32.28 -23.20
C ALA A 271 5.35 33.03 -24.52
N SER A 272 4.37 32.96 -25.41
CA SER A 272 4.42 33.68 -26.67
C SER A 272 4.36 35.15 -26.29
N ASN A 273 5.51 35.83 -26.38
CA ASN A 273 5.54 37.28 -26.29
C ASN A 273 4.71 37.83 -27.46
N THR A 274 3.56 38.40 -27.13
CA THR A 274 2.82 39.35 -27.98
C THR A 274 2.76 40.67 -27.25
#